data_AF-A0A2P5EHE3-F1
#
_entry.id   AF-A0A2P5EHE3-F1
#
_cell.length_a   1.000
_cell.length_b   1.000
_cell.length_c   1.000
_cell.angle_alpha   90.00
_cell.angle_beta   90.00
_cell.angle_gamma   90.00
#
_symmetry.space_group_name_H-M   'P 1'
#
loop_
_entity.id
_entity.type
_entity.pdbx_description
1 polymer ?
#
loop_
_entity_poly.entity_id
_entity_poly.type
_entity_poly.pdbx_seq_one_letter_code
_entity_poly.pdbx_strand_id
1 'polypeptide(L)'
;MAQEVVSRIRILEQEITELKNAKRRRENEAESSKTPTGGDDDHDHDQDQDQDQDRTSSVSSQEVKEMELWLKLEEERRSLKEKIREYKKQEIELQKQTLTDMGSVELVSEKAEAAEEGTDYYGTLHEFLDPWKDIATEGREDGEKTLWEWIRQLDQSNEEERLVFDSMKAVAVDLGMELSRRIVWYFLQFTNAEPKEIKERTKKLEQTVRCVSLEEEDSIVTERFVSVIKSVDRGIRIPKQNLEEVKDKKRKRAAEEPASEVRYGERDDYIFGSIFSMVLFLEAAFCSPCFSVMLEKEDLMALGEFLRESFKEKMSKLSWDMKPESSKDQNAERNELKEMFDLMIKEIWNKFDSLPGADQ
;
A
#
# COMPACT_ATOMS: atom_id res chain seq x y z
N MET A 1 -20.11 12.81 -1.66
CA MET A 1 -21.18 11.85 -2.07
C MET A 1 -21.08 10.53 -1.32
N ALA A 2 -19.92 9.86 -1.25
CA ALA A 2 -19.76 8.58 -0.54
C ALA A 2 -20.15 8.63 0.96
N GLN A 3 -19.72 9.66 1.69
CA GLN A 3 -20.07 9.83 3.11
C GLN A 3 -21.59 10.00 3.37
N GLU A 4 -22.29 10.68 2.46
CA GLU A 4 -23.75 10.88 2.54
C GLU A 4 -24.50 9.55 2.32
N VAL A 5 -24.04 8.75 1.35
CA VAL A 5 -24.58 7.40 1.09
C VAL A 5 -24.32 6.46 2.27
N VAL A 6 -23.11 6.48 2.84
CA VAL A 6 -22.77 5.68 4.04
C VAL A 6 -23.62 6.08 5.23
N SER A 7 -23.82 7.38 5.44
CA SER A 7 -24.68 7.90 6.51
C SER A 7 -26.14 7.46 6.32
N ARG A 8 -26.65 7.49 5.08
CA ARG A 8 -28.01 7.00 4.76
C ARG A 8 -28.17 5.51 5.03
N ILE A 9 -27.17 4.68 4.73
CA ILE A 9 -27.22 3.24 5.04
C ILE A 9 -27.29 3.01 6.55
N ARG A 10 -26.49 3.71 7.36
CA ARG A 10 -26.56 3.60 8.83
C ARG A 10 -27.96 3.92 9.36
N ILE A 11 -28.57 4.98 8.84
CA ILE A 11 -29.94 5.38 9.21
C ILE A 11 -30.93 4.25 8.83
N LEU A 12 -30.85 3.72 7.61
CA LEU A 12 -31.71 2.62 7.17
C LEU A 12 -31.52 1.34 8.01
N GLU A 13 -30.29 1.01 8.40
CA GLU A 13 -30.00 -0.14 9.27
C GLU A 13 -30.60 0.02 10.66
N GLN A 14 -30.60 1.24 11.20
CA GLN A 14 -31.26 1.55 12.46
C GLN A 14 -32.78 1.45 12.34
N GLU A 15 -33.39 2.05 11.30
CA GLU A 15 -34.83 1.98 11.04
C GLU A 15 -35.32 0.53 10.89
N ILE A 16 -34.59 -0.30 10.12
CA ILE A 16 -34.89 -1.73 9.95
C ILE A 16 -34.81 -2.48 11.30
N THR A 17 -33.84 -2.12 12.16
CA THR A 17 -33.65 -2.75 13.47
C THR A 17 -34.79 -2.38 14.42
N GLU A 18 -35.19 -1.12 14.44
CA GLU A 18 -36.32 -0.63 15.25
C GLU A 18 -37.64 -1.31 14.82
N LEU A 19 -37.90 -1.44 13.51
CA LEU A 19 -39.06 -2.17 12.98
C LEU A 19 -39.06 -3.65 13.40
N LYS A 20 -37.90 -4.33 13.31
CA LYS A 20 -37.78 -5.73 13.76
C LYS A 20 -38.06 -5.89 15.25
N ASN A 21 -37.57 -4.95 16.07
CA ASN A 21 -37.80 -4.97 17.51
C ASN A 21 -39.26 -4.67 17.86
N ALA A 22 -39.90 -3.73 17.17
CA ALA A 22 -41.31 -3.42 17.34
C ALA A 22 -42.20 -4.63 17.01
N LYS A 23 -41.89 -5.35 15.92
CA LYS A 23 -42.60 -6.58 15.55
C LYS A 23 -42.50 -7.65 16.64
N ARG A 24 -41.29 -7.94 17.14
CA ARG A 24 -41.09 -8.92 18.21
C ARG A 24 -41.84 -8.56 19.49
N ARG A 25 -41.91 -7.28 19.86
CA ARG A 25 -42.67 -6.83 21.04
C ARG A 25 -44.15 -7.18 20.91
N ARG A 26 -44.75 -6.95 19.73
CA ARG A 26 -46.16 -7.30 19.48
C ARG A 26 -46.40 -8.81 19.46
N GLU A 27 -45.49 -9.59 18.89
CA GLU A 27 -45.56 -11.05 18.91
C GLU A 27 -45.53 -11.57 20.37
N ASN A 28 -44.63 -11.04 21.20
CA ASN A 28 -44.54 -11.40 22.62
C ASN A 28 -45.79 -10.96 23.43
N GLU A 29 -46.34 -9.78 23.15
CA GLU A 29 -47.58 -9.29 23.79
C GLU A 29 -48.79 -10.17 23.41
N ALA A 30 -48.88 -10.56 22.13
CA ALA A 30 -49.93 -11.46 21.64
C ALA A 30 -49.82 -12.85 22.28
N GLU A 31 -48.62 -13.38 22.51
CA GLU A 31 -48.39 -14.65 23.21
C GLU A 31 -48.72 -14.55 24.71
N SER A 32 -48.33 -13.46 25.38
CA SER A 32 -48.64 -13.25 26.80
C SER A 32 -50.14 -13.11 27.09
N SER A 33 -50.95 -12.69 26.11
CA SER A 33 -52.40 -12.60 26.26
C SER A 33 -53.13 -13.95 26.19
N LYS A 34 -52.42 -15.03 25.82
CA LYS A 34 -52.99 -16.39 25.69
C LYS A 34 -52.75 -17.29 26.89
N THR A 35 -52.13 -16.81 27.98
CA THR A 35 -52.03 -17.62 29.21
C THR A 35 -53.41 -17.93 29.75
N PRO A 36 -53.81 -19.22 29.84
CA PRO A 36 -55.09 -19.59 30.40
C PRO A 36 -55.03 -19.34 31.90
N THR A 37 -55.92 -18.50 32.39
CA THR A 37 -56.21 -18.38 33.82
C THR A 37 -56.70 -19.75 34.28
N GLY A 38 -55.81 -20.51 34.94
CA GLY A 38 -56.14 -21.78 35.55
C GLY A 38 -57.20 -21.57 36.61
N GLY A 39 -58.44 -21.88 36.24
CA GLY A 39 -59.49 -22.23 37.19
C GLY A 39 -59.43 -23.74 37.36
N ASP A 40 -58.96 -24.18 38.52
CA ASP A 40 -59.24 -25.52 39.03
C ASP A 40 -60.75 -25.58 39.29
N ASP A 41 -61.49 -26.26 38.43
CA ASP A 41 -62.81 -26.78 38.77
C ASP A 41 -63.05 -28.09 38.01
N ASP A 42 -63.03 -29.17 38.80
CA ASP A 42 -63.39 -30.52 38.42
C ASP A 42 -64.84 -30.58 37.97
N HIS A 43 -65.11 -30.89 36.69
CA HIS A 43 -66.33 -31.60 36.32
C HIS A 43 -66.20 -32.38 35.00
N ASP A 44 -66.50 -33.67 35.12
CA ASP A 44 -66.75 -34.63 34.05
C ASP A 44 -67.83 -34.13 33.06
N HIS A 45 -67.53 -34.18 31.76
CA HIS A 45 -68.49 -34.69 30.78
C HIS A 45 -67.86 -34.93 29.41
N ASP A 46 -67.99 -36.17 28.94
CA ASP A 46 -67.88 -36.59 27.54
C ASP A 46 -68.76 -35.71 26.63
N GLN A 47 -68.17 -35.10 25.60
CA GLN A 47 -68.84 -34.90 24.30
C GLN A 47 -67.86 -34.50 23.20
N ASP A 48 -67.77 -35.36 22.18
CA ASP A 48 -67.23 -35.08 20.86
C ASP A 48 -67.89 -33.83 20.25
N GLN A 49 -67.09 -32.80 19.96
CA GLN A 49 -67.41 -31.82 18.92
C GLN A 49 -66.14 -31.43 18.17
N ASP A 50 -66.04 -31.96 16.94
CA ASP A 50 -65.28 -31.38 15.84
C ASP A 50 -65.76 -29.94 15.60
N GLN A 51 -65.10 -28.97 16.24
CA GLN A 51 -65.09 -27.59 15.79
C GLN A 51 -63.68 -27.26 15.30
N ASP A 52 -63.47 -27.55 14.01
CA ASP A 52 -62.53 -26.80 13.17
C ASP A 52 -63.00 -25.33 13.14
N GLN A 53 -62.72 -24.59 14.22
CA GLN A 53 -62.78 -23.15 14.20
C GLN A 53 -61.66 -22.67 13.30
N ASP A 54 -62.07 -22.31 12.09
CA ASP A 54 -61.42 -21.48 11.10
C ASP A 54 -60.86 -20.20 11.76
N ARG A 55 -59.75 -20.36 12.50
CA ARG A 55 -58.86 -19.27 12.93
C ARG A 55 -58.00 -18.88 11.74
N THR A 56 -58.64 -18.44 10.66
CA THR A 56 -57.97 -17.59 9.68
C THR A 56 -57.69 -16.28 10.39
N SER A 57 -56.53 -16.25 11.04
CA SER A 57 -55.88 -15.08 11.63
C SER A 57 -55.98 -13.93 10.63
N SER A 58 -56.92 -13.01 10.86
CA SER A 58 -57.10 -11.82 10.04
C SER A 58 -55.87 -10.95 10.23
N VAL A 59 -54.87 -11.14 9.35
CA VAL A 59 -53.70 -10.27 9.27
C VAL A 59 -54.23 -8.85 9.16
N SER A 60 -53.92 -8.02 10.16
CA SER A 60 -54.51 -6.69 10.24
C SER A 60 -54.00 -5.85 9.05
N SER A 61 -54.84 -4.96 8.51
CA SER A 61 -54.43 -4.06 7.42
C SER A 61 -53.16 -3.24 7.76
N GLN A 62 -52.85 -3.08 9.05
CA GLN A 62 -51.64 -2.44 9.54
C GLN A 62 -50.39 -3.30 9.35
N GLU A 63 -50.46 -4.61 9.61
CA GLU A 63 -49.33 -5.54 9.41
C GLU A 63 -48.91 -5.63 7.94
N VAL A 64 -49.88 -5.58 7.02
CA VAL A 64 -49.59 -5.56 5.58
C VAL A 64 -48.82 -4.30 5.18
N LYS A 65 -49.23 -3.12 5.68
CA LYS A 65 -48.56 -1.84 5.39
C LYS A 65 -47.15 -1.78 5.96
N GLU A 66 -46.93 -2.32 7.16
CA GLU A 66 -45.61 -2.38 7.77
C GLU A 66 -44.68 -3.34 7.03
N MET A 67 -45.20 -4.48 6.56
CA MET A 67 -44.44 -5.41 5.74
C MET A 67 -44.06 -4.80 4.38
N GLU A 68 -44.97 -4.06 3.74
CA GLU A 68 -44.67 -3.31 2.51
C GLU A 68 -43.60 -2.23 2.74
N LEU A 69 -43.67 -1.49 3.85
CA LEU A 69 -42.65 -0.50 4.21
C LEU A 69 -41.29 -1.17 4.43
N TRP A 70 -41.26 -2.30 5.14
CA TRP A 70 -40.05 -3.05 5.39
C TRP A 70 -39.41 -3.56 4.09
N LEU A 71 -40.21 -4.09 3.16
CA LEU A 71 -39.73 -4.51 1.84
C LEU A 71 -39.11 -3.35 1.05
N LYS A 72 -39.74 -2.17 1.06
CA LYS A 72 -39.20 -0.97 0.41
C LYS A 72 -37.87 -0.52 1.01
N LEU A 73 -37.76 -0.49 2.33
CA LEU A 73 -36.52 -0.11 3.01
C LEU A 73 -35.38 -1.11 2.77
N GLU A 74 -35.69 -2.41 2.74
CA GLU A 74 -34.72 -3.45 2.44
C GLU A 74 -34.26 -3.40 0.97
N GLU A 75 -35.16 -3.06 0.04
CA GLU A 75 -34.82 -2.82 -1.37
C GLU A 75 -33.96 -1.56 -1.55
N GLU A 76 -34.30 -0.44 -0.90
CA GLU A 76 -33.46 0.77 -0.88
C GLU A 76 -32.07 0.46 -0.32
N ARG A 77 -31.99 -0.26 0.80
CA ARG A 77 -30.72 -0.67 1.39
C ARG A 77 -29.89 -1.53 0.44
N ARG A 78 -30.51 -2.49 -0.25
CA ARG A 78 -29.82 -3.36 -1.23
C ARG A 78 -29.29 -2.53 -2.40
N SER A 79 -30.11 -1.64 -2.95
CA SER A 79 -29.72 -0.75 -4.05
C SER A 79 -28.56 0.18 -3.65
N LEU A 80 -28.59 0.76 -2.44
CA LEU A 80 -27.50 1.60 -1.96
C LEU A 80 -26.21 0.79 -1.72
N LYS A 81 -26.30 -0.42 -1.17
CA LYS A 81 -25.14 -1.31 -1.00
C LYS A 81 -24.51 -1.67 -2.35
N GLU A 82 -25.32 -1.92 -3.38
CA GLU A 82 -24.84 -2.18 -4.74
C GLU A 82 -24.16 -0.95 -5.35
N LYS A 83 -24.73 0.25 -5.19
CA LYS A 83 -24.08 1.50 -5.61
C LYS A 83 -22.73 1.73 -4.92
N ILE A 84 -22.63 1.46 -3.61
CA ILE A 84 -21.33 1.57 -2.91
C ILE A 84 -20.30 0.61 -3.50
N ARG A 85 -20.67 -0.66 -3.75
CA ARG A 85 -19.74 -1.62 -4.36
C ARG A 85 -19.27 -1.17 -5.73
N GLU A 86 -20.17 -0.63 -6.55
CA GLU A 86 -19.81 -0.10 -7.87
C GLU A 86 -18.87 1.10 -7.76
N TYR A 87 -19.13 2.03 -6.83
CA TYR A 87 -18.23 3.16 -6.58
C TYR A 87 -16.84 2.71 -6.10
N LYS A 88 -16.77 1.76 -5.16
CA LYS A 88 -15.49 1.19 -4.69
C LYS A 88 -14.71 0.56 -5.84
N LYS A 89 -15.38 -0.21 -6.71
CA LYS A 89 -14.77 -0.82 -7.88
C LYS A 89 -14.20 0.22 -8.84
N GLN A 90 -14.96 1.30 -9.09
CA GLN A 90 -14.51 2.41 -9.93
C GLN A 90 -13.30 3.14 -9.31
N GLU A 91 -13.29 3.33 -7.99
CA GLU A 91 -12.18 3.93 -7.25
C GLU A 91 -10.90 3.08 -7.35
N ILE A 92 -11.00 1.76 -7.18
CA ILE A 92 -9.85 0.84 -7.34
C ILE A 92 -9.32 0.86 -8.76
N GLU A 93 -10.19 0.88 -9.77
CA GLU A 93 -9.77 0.93 -11.16
C GLU A 93 -9.09 2.27 -11.48
N LEU A 94 -9.63 3.37 -10.94
CA LEU A 94 -9.00 4.68 -11.04
C LEU A 94 -7.61 4.65 -10.37
N GLN A 95 -7.49 4.09 -9.17
CA GLN A 95 -6.20 3.96 -8.48
C GLN A 95 -5.21 3.10 -9.26
N LYS A 96 -5.63 1.98 -9.86
CA LYS A 96 -4.77 1.17 -10.74
C LYS A 96 -4.30 1.98 -11.94
N GLN A 97 -5.17 2.77 -12.55
CA GLN A 97 -4.80 3.67 -13.64
C GLN A 97 -3.80 4.73 -13.15
N THR A 98 -4.09 5.41 -12.04
CA THR A 98 -3.22 6.41 -11.43
C THR A 98 -1.84 5.83 -11.08
N LEU A 99 -1.79 4.63 -10.51
CA LEU A 99 -0.53 3.92 -10.24
C LEU A 99 0.20 3.57 -11.53
N THR A 100 -0.52 3.10 -12.56
CA THR A 100 0.07 2.81 -13.88
C THR A 100 0.70 4.07 -14.48
N ASP A 101 0.00 5.20 -14.39
CA ASP A 101 0.44 6.50 -14.89
C ASP A 101 1.68 7.00 -14.11
N MET A 102 1.66 6.92 -12.77
CA MET A 102 2.80 7.26 -11.90
C MET A 102 4.01 6.39 -12.14
N GLY A 103 3.77 5.09 -12.33
CA GLY A 103 4.82 4.11 -12.55
C GLY A 103 5.29 4.04 -13.99
N SER A 104 4.65 4.73 -14.94
CA SER A 104 5.00 4.63 -16.34
C SER A 104 6.41 5.19 -16.52
N VAL A 105 7.36 4.28 -16.79
CA VAL A 105 8.75 4.62 -17.08
C VAL A 105 8.80 5.48 -18.34
N GLU A 106 7.85 5.30 -19.26
CA GLU A 106 7.74 6.09 -20.49
C GLU A 106 7.47 7.57 -20.19
N LEU A 107 6.59 7.95 -19.26
CA LEU A 107 6.42 9.36 -18.91
C LEU A 107 7.67 10.00 -18.27
N VAL A 108 8.42 9.23 -17.48
CA VAL A 108 9.68 9.72 -16.86
C VAL A 108 10.82 9.72 -17.88
N SER A 109 10.88 8.71 -18.76
CA SER A 109 11.90 8.54 -19.81
C SER A 109 11.67 9.51 -20.96
N GLU A 110 10.45 9.69 -21.46
CA GLU A 110 10.12 10.66 -22.52
C GLU A 110 10.40 12.10 -22.05
N LYS A 111 10.10 12.41 -20.79
CA LYS A 111 10.45 13.72 -20.21
C LYS A 111 11.96 13.86 -19.96
N ALA A 112 12.67 12.78 -19.63
CA ALA A 112 14.13 12.77 -19.48
C ALA A 112 14.87 12.78 -20.84
N GLU A 113 14.29 12.20 -21.88
CA GLU A 113 14.78 12.23 -23.27
C GLU A 113 14.53 13.62 -23.87
N ALA A 114 13.38 14.25 -23.58
CA ALA A 114 13.16 15.66 -23.90
C ALA A 114 14.14 16.59 -23.16
N ALA A 115 14.72 16.12 -22.06
CA ALA A 115 15.70 16.85 -21.26
C ALA A 115 17.14 16.79 -21.80
N GLU A 116 17.41 15.99 -22.85
CA GLU A 116 18.72 15.82 -23.50
C GLU A 116 19.34 17.11 -24.06
N GLU A 117 18.60 18.23 -24.14
CA GLU A 117 19.13 19.57 -24.44
C GLU A 117 19.64 20.33 -23.20
N GLY A 118 20.28 19.62 -22.25
CA GLY A 118 20.97 20.25 -21.12
C GLY A 118 20.07 20.78 -20.02
N THR A 119 18.87 20.20 -19.86
CA THR A 119 17.98 20.52 -18.75
C THR A 119 18.26 19.67 -17.51
N ASP A 120 18.00 20.25 -16.34
CA ASP A 120 18.21 19.64 -15.04
C ASP A 120 17.23 18.48 -14.85
N TYR A 121 17.73 17.23 -14.93
CA TYR A 121 16.95 16.01 -14.65
C TYR A 121 16.16 16.12 -13.34
N TYR A 122 16.73 16.77 -12.31
CA TYR A 122 16.04 16.99 -11.05
C TYR A 122 14.90 18.01 -11.16
N GLY A 123 15.05 19.06 -11.97
CA GLY A 123 13.99 19.99 -12.29
C GLY A 123 12.81 19.28 -12.93
N THR A 124 13.05 18.43 -13.93
CA THR A 124 12.00 17.62 -14.58
C THR A 124 11.36 16.63 -13.60
N LEU A 125 12.16 16.05 -12.70
CA LEU A 125 11.68 15.17 -11.63
C LEU A 125 10.73 15.91 -10.69
N HIS A 126 11.08 17.12 -10.29
CA HIS A 126 10.27 17.97 -9.44
C HIS A 126 8.96 18.34 -10.13
N GLU A 127 9.01 18.82 -11.37
CA GLU A 127 7.82 19.12 -12.16
C GLU A 127 6.88 17.92 -12.35
N PHE A 128 7.44 16.71 -12.39
CA PHE A 128 6.65 15.48 -12.44
C PHE A 128 6.03 15.11 -11.07
N LEU A 129 6.75 15.33 -9.98
CA LEU A 129 6.32 14.97 -8.63
C LEU A 129 5.37 15.98 -7.98
N ASP A 130 5.48 17.26 -8.32
CA ASP A 130 4.71 18.33 -7.68
C ASP A 130 3.19 18.08 -7.73
N PRO A 131 2.58 17.69 -8.88
CA PRO A 131 1.16 17.36 -8.91
C PRO A 131 0.77 16.22 -7.95
N TRP A 132 1.66 15.25 -7.74
CA TRP A 132 1.41 14.12 -6.83
C TRP A 132 1.51 14.52 -5.37
N LYS A 133 2.42 15.44 -5.05
CA LYS A 133 2.50 16.04 -3.71
C LYS A 133 1.29 16.89 -3.40
N ASP A 134 0.79 17.63 -4.39
CA ASP A 134 -0.45 18.39 -4.26
C ASP A 134 -1.64 17.45 -3.99
N ILE A 135 -1.78 16.37 -4.78
CA ILE A 135 -2.82 15.34 -4.58
C ILE A 135 -2.70 14.69 -3.20
N ALA A 136 -1.49 14.34 -2.76
CA ALA A 136 -1.27 13.76 -1.44
C ALA A 136 -1.64 14.75 -0.31
N THR A 137 -1.31 16.02 -0.48
CA THR A 137 -1.64 17.07 0.49
C THR A 137 -3.15 17.29 0.57
N GLU A 138 -3.83 17.40 -0.57
CA GLU A 138 -5.29 17.55 -0.64
C GLU A 138 -6.00 16.35 -0.02
N GLY A 139 -5.60 15.12 -0.38
CA GLY A 139 -6.17 13.91 0.22
C GLY A 139 -5.99 13.88 1.74
N ARG A 140 -4.83 14.32 2.23
CA ARG A 140 -4.58 14.42 3.68
C ARG A 140 -5.46 15.48 4.35
N GLU A 141 -5.66 16.64 3.72
CA GLU A 141 -6.58 17.70 4.19
C GLU A 141 -8.03 17.21 4.26
N ASP A 142 -8.43 16.34 3.33
CA ASP A 142 -9.73 15.66 3.31
C ASP A 142 -9.85 14.51 4.32
N GLY A 143 -8.78 14.22 5.07
CA GLY A 143 -8.72 13.17 6.07
C GLY A 143 -8.54 11.76 5.49
N GLU A 144 -8.10 11.66 4.24
CA GLU A 144 -7.73 10.41 3.62
C GLU A 144 -6.49 9.80 4.28
N LYS A 145 -6.35 8.49 4.09
CA LYS A 145 -5.31 7.69 4.70
C LYS A 145 -4.49 6.97 3.64
N THR A 146 -3.25 6.71 3.98
CA THR A 146 -2.39 5.87 3.14
C THR A 146 -2.85 4.42 3.23
N LEU A 147 -2.52 3.63 2.21
CA LEU A 147 -2.76 2.18 2.25
C LEU A 147 -2.11 1.54 3.48
N TRP A 148 -0.91 2.00 3.85
CA TRP A 148 -0.21 1.51 5.04
C TRP A 148 -0.96 1.81 6.35
N GLU A 149 -1.53 3.00 6.49
CA GLU A 149 -2.36 3.37 7.64
C GLU A 149 -3.64 2.55 7.73
N TRP A 150 -4.28 2.28 6.58
CA TRP A 150 -5.45 1.41 6.50
C TRP A 150 -5.12 -0.02 6.91
N ILE A 151 -4.03 -0.57 6.36
CA ILE A 151 -3.53 -1.90 6.71
C ILE A 151 -3.29 -2.00 8.22
N ARG A 152 -2.63 -1.00 8.84
CA ARG A 152 -2.38 -0.98 10.29
C ARG A 152 -3.63 -0.93 11.17
N GLN A 153 -4.76 -0.48 10.64
CA GLN A 153 -6.03 -0.39 11.37
C GLN A 153 -6.88 -1.66 11.28
N LEU A 154 -6.50 -2.63 10.45
CA LEU A 154 -7.14 -3.93 10.40
C LEU A 154 -7.11 -4.60 11.79
N ASP A 155 -8.22 -5.24 12.16
CA ASP A 155 -8.31 -5.93 13.44
C ASP A 155 -7.44 -7.20 13.40
N GLN A 156 -6.25 -7.09 13.97
CA GLN A 156 -5.31 -8.22 14.03
C GLN A 156 -5.82 -9.39 14.89
N SER A 157 -6.91 -9.20 15.64
CA SER A 157 -7.59 -10.29 16.36
C SER A 157 -8.53 -11.11 15.46
N ASN A 158 -8.92 -10.56 14.30
CA ASN A 158 -9.60 -11.29 13.24
C ASN A 158 -8.56 -12.00 12.34
N GLU A 159 -8.64 -13.32 12.27
CA GLU A 159 -7.69 -14.15 11.51
C GLU A 159 -7.66 -13.80 10.02
N GLU A 160 -8.81 -13.47 9.42
CA GLU A 160 -8.88 -13.14 8.01
C GLU A 160 -8.27 -11.77 7.71
N GLU A 161 -8.55 -10.77 8.54
CA GLU A 161 -7.99 -9.43 8.39
C GLU A 161 -6.48 -9.42 8.67
N ARG A 162 -6.03 -10.20 9.65
CA ARG A 162 -4.60 -10.45 9.89
C ARG A 162 -3.92 -11.07 8.68
N LEU A 163 -4.56 -12.04 8.02
CA LEU A 163 -4.00 -12.66 6.82
C LEU A 163 -3.84 -11.64 5.67
N VAL A 164 -4.78 -10.71 5.51
CA VAL A 164 -4.68 -9.62 4.53
C VAL A 164 -3.56 -8.66 4.88
N PHE A 165 -3.46 -8.26 6.16
CA PHE A 165 -2.36 -7.44 6.67
C PHE A 165 -1.00 -8.08 6.34
N ASP A 166 -0.81 -9.34 6.73
CA ASP A 166 0.42 -10.09 6.52
C ASP A 166 0.73 -10.24 5.01
N SER A 167 -0.30 -10.44 4.18
CA SER A 167 -0.15 -10.57 2.74
C SER A 167 0.31 -9.27 2.07
N MET A 168 -0.32 -8.13 2.41
CA MET A 168 0.06 -6.83 1.84
C MET A 168 1.43 -6.35 2.33
N LYS A 169 1.74 -6.60 3.61
CA LYS A 169 3.09 -6.39 4.13
C LYS A 169 4.11 -7.24 3.37
N ALA A 170 3.82 -8.50 3.12
CA ALA A 170 4.70 -9.37 2.34
C ALA A 170 4.91 -8.85 0.92
N VAL A 171 3.87 -8.29 0.27
CA VAL A 171 4.00 -7.62 -1.04
C VAL A 171 5.01 -6.47 -0.94
N ALA A 172 4.84 -5.54 -0.01
CA ALA A 172 5.75 -4.39 0.15
C ALA A 172 7.20 -4.83 0.40
N VAL A 173 7.39 -5.79 1.32
CA VAL A 173 8.70 -6.33 1.69
C VAL A 173 9.36 -7.06 0.51
N ASP A 174 8.64 -7.91 -0.20
CA ASP A 174 9.16 -8.65 -1.35
C ASP A 174 9.63 -7.71 -2.45
N LEU A 175 8.77 -6.77 -2.85
CA LEU A 175 9.07 -5.80 -3.93
C LEU A 175 10.22 -4.87 -3.52
N GLY A 176 10.18 -4.38 -2.29
CA GLY A 176 11.23 -3.56 -1.70
C GLY A 176 12.59 -4.27 -1.67
N MET A 177 12.63 -5.52 -1.22
CA MET A 177 13.84 -6.35 -1.24
C MET A 177 14.34 -6.58 -2.66
N GLU A 178 13.45 -6.90 -3.60
CA GLU A 178 13.85 -7.18 -4.99
C GLU A 178 14.48 -5.95 -5.63
N LEU A 179 13.86 -4.77 -5.51
CA LEU A 179 14.40 -3.51 -6.02
C LEU A 179 15.71 -3.14 -5.33
N SER A 180 15.80 -3.33 -4.01
CA SER A 180 17.03 -3.10 -3.24
C SER A 180 18.20 -3.93 -3.74
N ARG A 181 17.96 -5.20 -4.12
CA ARG A 181 18.99 -6.06 -4.73
C ARG A 181 19.48 -5.50 -6.06
N ARG A 182 18.61 -4.84 -6.85
CA ARG A 182 19.01 -4.20 -8.11
C ARG A 182 19.86 -2.95 -7.87
N ILE A 183 19.49 -2.14 -6.88
CA ILE A 183 20.31 -1.00 -6.44
C ILE A 183 21.71 -1.49 -6.03
N VAL A 184 21.79 -2.49 -5.16
CA VAL A 184 23.07 -3.09 -4.76
C VAL A 184 23.82 -3.62 -5.97
N TRP A 185 23.16 -4.39 -6.84
CA TRP A 185 23.79 -4.98 -8.01
C TRP A 185 24.41 -3.95 -8.95
N TYR A 186 23.73 -2.81 -9.14
CA TYR A 186 24.26 -1.67 -9.87
C TYR A 186 25.57 -1.16 -9.26
N PHE A 187 25.59 -0.88 -7.95
CA PHE A 187 26.81 -0.39 -7.30
C PHE A 187 27.94 -1.41 -7.25
N LEU A 188 27.62 -2.71 -7.21
CA LEU A 188 28.64 -3.77 -7.28
C LEU A 188 29.40 -3.78 -8.63
N GLN A 189 28.85 -3.17 -9.69
CA GLN A 189 29.59 -2.98 -10.96
C GLN A 189 30.75 -1.99 -10.80
N PHE A 190 30.69 -1.10 -9.81
CA PHE A 190 31.67 -0.04 -9.58
C PHE A 190 32.62 -0.36 -8.43
N THR A 191 32.79 -1.63 -8.04
CA THR A 191 33.71 -2.04 -6.96
C THR A 191 35.18 -1.65 -7.23
N ASN A 192 35.55 -1.51 -8.51
CA ASN A 192 36.87 -1.02 -8.91
C ASN A 192 36.99 0.50 -8.95
N ALA A 193 35.89 1.23 -8.86
CA ALA A 193 35.89 2.68 -8.93
C ALA A 193 36.58 3.30 -7.70
N GLU A 194 36.92 4.58 -7.84
CA GLU A 194 37.45 5.39 -6.74
C GLU A 194 36.39 5.54 -5.65
N PRO A 195 36.73 5.44 -4.34
CA PRO A 195 35.76 5.59 -3.25
C PRO A 195 34.98 6.91 -3.30
N LYS A 196 35.60 7.97 -3.84
CA LYS A 196 34.94 9.27 -4.05
C LYS A 196 33.82 9.19 -5.09
N GLU A 197 34.04 8.48 -6.19
CA GLU A 197 33.02 8.29 -7.23
C GLU A 197 31.81 7.53 -6.67
N ILE A 198 32.04 6.42 -5.97
CA ILE A 198 30.97 5.63 -5.35
C ILE A 198 30.16 6.48 -4.38
N LYS A 199 30.84 7.27 -3.54
CA LYS A 199 30.21 8.19 -2.59
C LYS A 199 29.33 9.22 -3.28
N GLU A 200 29.80 9.82 -4.37
CA GLU A 200 29.04 10.80 -5.14
C GLU A 200 27.81 10.15 -5.79
N ARG A 201 27.95 8.95 -6.36
CA ARG A 201 26.84 8.18 -6.93
C ARG A 201 25.79 7.78 -5.90
N THR A 202 26.21 7.25 -4.74
CA THR A 202 25.28 6.89 -3.65
C THR A 202 24.59 8.13 -3.09
N LYS A 203 25.31 9.26 -2.96
CA LYS A 203 24.71 10.53 -2.50
C LYS A 203 23.66 11.04 -3.50
N LYS A 204 23.98 10.99 -4.80
CA LYS A 204 23.04 11.38 -5.88
C LYS A 204 21.77 10.54 -5.81
N LEU A 205 21.89 9.21 -5.74
CA LEU A 205 20.75 8.32 -5.63
C LEU A 205 19.96 8.51 -4.32
N GLU A 206 20.64 8.73 -3.18
CA GLU A 206 19.97 9.04 -1.91
C GLU A 206 19.12 10.31 -2.04
N GLN A 207 19.66 11.37 -2.64
CA GLN A 207 18.92 12.61 -2.87
C GLN A 207 17.72 12.38 -3.77
N THR A 208 17.90 11.67 -4.89
CA THR A 208 16.82 11.31 -5.82
C THR A 208 15.71 10.53 -5.12
N VAL A 209 16.04 9.52 -4.33
CA VAL A 209 15.06 8.73 -3.58
C VAL A 209 14.33 9.58 -2.54
N ARG A 210 15.02 10.49 -1.85
CA ARG A 210 14.37 11.40 -0.91
C ARG A 210 13.40 12.37 -1.58
N CYS A 211 13.67 12.79 -2.82
CA CYS A 211 12.75 13.65 -3.56
C CYS A 211 11.42 12.96 -3.87
N VAL A 212 11.41 11.62 -3.99
CA VAL A 212 10.22 10.79 -4.27
C VAL A 212 9.17 10.88 -3.18
N SER A 213 9.59 11.12 -1.93
CA SER A 213 8.69 11.12 -0.77
C SER A 213 7.49 12.02 -1.04
N LEU A 214 6.30 11.41 -1.03
CA LEU A 214 5.05 12.14 -1.22
C LEU A 214 4.60 12.83 0.07
N GLU A 215 5.09 12.36 1.21
CA GLU A 215 4.91 12.97 2.52
C GLU A 215 6.24 13.53 3.02
N GLU A 216 6.24 14.73 3.61
CA GLU A 216 7.46 15.41 4.06
C GLU A 216 8.14 14.70 5.25
N GLU A 217 7.36 13.98 6.06
CA GLU A 217 7.81 13.23 7.24
C GLU A 217 7.18 11.82 7.18
N ASP A 218 7.91 10.78 7.60
CA ASP A 218 7.40 9.41 7.83
C ASP A 218 7.17 8.44 6.64
N SER A 219 7.70 8.71 5.45
CA SER A 219 7.68 7.70 4.38
C SER A 219 8.54 6.47 4.73
N ILE A 220 7.84 5.37 5.03
CA ILE A 220 8.45 4.09 5.38
C ILE A 220 9.16 3.45 4.18
N VAL A 221 8.66 3.64 2.97
CA VAL A 221 9.26 3.08 1.76
C VAL A 221 10.57 3.82 1.45
N THR A 222 10.51 5.16 1.41
CA THR A 222 11.67 6.01 1.15
C THR A 222 12.77 5.80 2.20
N GLU A 223 12.43 5.72 3.50
CA GLU A 223 13.41 5.49 4.57
C GLU A 223 14.19 4.16 4.40
N ARG A 224 13.50 3.09 3.99
CA ARG A 224 14.11 1.77 3.79
C ARG A 224 15.08 1.80 2.61
N PHE A 225 14.71 2.43 1.50
CA PHE A 225 15.62 2.58 0.36
C PHE A 225 16.84 3.45 0.70
N VAL A 226 16.64 4.57 1.40
CA VAL A 226 17.74 5.41 1.90
C VAL A 226 18.69 4.59 2.79
N SER A 227 18.14 3.72 3.65
CA SER A 227 18.93 2.85 4.53
C SER A 227 19.76 1.83 3.74
N VAL A 228 19.23 1.28 2.64
CA VAL A 228 19.96 0.41 1.72
C VAL A 228 21.10 1.17 1.06
N ILE A 229 20.84 2.36 0.51
CA ILE A 229 21.84 3.20 -0.18
C ILE A 229 23.00 3.58 0.76
N LYS A 230 22.69 4.00 2.00
CA LYS A 230 23.71 4.27 3.02
C LYS A 230 24.52 3.04 3.41
N SER A 231 23.89 1.86 3.39
CA SER A 231 24.60 0.60 3.66
C SER A 231 25.53 0.23 2.52
N VAL A 232 25.15 0.50 1.26
CA VAL A 232 26.02 0.37 0.09
C VAL A 232 27.24 1.30 0.19
N ASP A 233 27.03 2.58 0.48
CA ASP A 233 28.11 3.56 0.63
C ASP A 233 29.12 3.14 1.70
N ARG A 234 28.65 2.57 2.82
CA ARG A 234 29.52 2.05 3.88
C ARG A 234 30.20 0.73 3.49
N GLY A 235 29.45 -0.23 2.96
CA GLY A 235 29.92 -1.59 2.71
C GLY A 235 31.02 -1.67 1.65
N ILE A 236 30.91 -0.88 0.58
CA ILE A 236 31.92 -0.89 -0.50
C ILE A 236 33.26 -0.27 -0.06
N ARG A 237 33.31 0.51 1.04
CA ARG A 237 34.53 1.13 1.55
C ARG A 237 35.43 0.19 2.38
N ILE A 238 34.84 -0.83 2.99
CA ILE A 238 35.50 -1.67 4.01
C ILE A 238 36.67 -2.53 3.45
N PRO A 239 36.68 -3.02 2.20
CA PRO A 239 37.78 -3.87 1.72
C PRO A 239 39.13 -3.15 1.59
N LYS A 240 39.16 -1.84 1.29
CA LYS A 240 40.40 -1.13 0.91
C LYS A 240 41.17 -0.49 2.07
N GLN A 241 40.50 -0.17 3.19
CA GLN A 241 41.15 0.55 4.30
C GLN A 241 42.13 -0.33 5.12
N ASN A 242 41.92 -1.65 5.14
CA ASN A 242 42.80 -2.55 5.91
C ASN A 242 44.15 -2.87 5.21
N LEU A 243 44.36 -2.48 3.95
CA LEU A 243 45.60 -2.76 3.22
C LEU A 243 46.55 -1.55 3.09
N GLU A 244 46.02 -0.32 3.09
CA GLU A 244 46.80 0.91 2.80
C GLU A 244 47.16 1.73 4.04
N GLU A 245 46.52 1.52 5.20
CA GLU A 245 46.83 2.28 6.43
C GLU A 245 48.22 1.99 7.02
N VAL A 246 48.96 1.02 6.48
CA VAL A 246 50.34 0.74 6.89
C VAL A 246 51.38 1.56 6.10
N LYS A 247 51.03 2.18 4.95
CA LYS A 247 52.08 2.72 4.05
C LYS A 247 52.18 4.22 3.85
N ASP A 248 51.15 5.05 4.07
CA ASP A 248 51.28 6.47 3.68
C ASP A 248 50.71 7.48 4.69
N LYS A 249 51.38 7.59 5.85
CA LYS A 249 51.25 8.77 6.73
C LYS A 249 52.17 9.94 6.34
N LYS A 250 52.72 9.98 5.12
CA LYS A 250 53.71 11.00 4.79
C LYS A 250 53.74 11.46 3.34
N ARG A 251 52.61 11.88 2.77
CA ARG A 251 52.66 12.78 1.60
C ARG A 251 51.43 13.67 1.44
N LYS A 252 51.71 14.96 1.70
CA LYS A 252 51.27 16.13 0.94
C LYS A 252 49.77 16.38 0.77
N ARG A 253 49.32 17.39 1.52
CA ARG A 253 48.45 18.47 1.04
C ARG A 253 48.92 18.91 -0.36
N ALA A 254 48.26 18.41 -1.38
CA ALA A 254 48.21 19.01 -2.71
C ALA A 254 46.78 19.52 -2.90
N ALA A 255 46.67 20.66 -3.56
CA ALA A 255 45.44 21.42 -3.73
C ALA A 255 44.25 20.54 -4.12
N GLU A 256 43.12 20.78 -3.45
CA GLU A 256 41.81 20.28 -3.89
C GLU A 256 41.54 20.89 -5.27
N GLU A 257 41.89 20.15 -6.32
CA GLU A 257 41.29 20.37 -7.62
C GLU A 257 39.77 20.26 -7.43
N PRO A 258 38.98 21.22 -7.96
CA PRO A 258 37.54 21.16 -7.87
C PRO A 258 37.11 19.80 -8.41
N ALA A 259 36.33 19.07 -7.63
CA ALA A 259 35.85 17.75 -7.97
C ALA A 259 35.35 17.80 -9.42
N SER A 260 36.06 17.12 -10.32
CA SER A 260 35.56 16.93 -11.67
C SER A 260 34.20 16.27 -11.50
N GLU A 261 33.15 16.98 -11.89
CA GLU A 261 31.77 16.52 -11.84
C GLU A 261 31.71 15.14 -12.48
N VAL A 262 31.34 14.11 -11.69
CA VAL A 262 31.16 12.75 -12.20
C VAL A 262 30.07 12.84 -13.26
N ARG A 263 30.49 12.80 -14.53
CA ARG A 263 29.57 12.75 -15.67
C ARG A 263 28.99 11.34 -15.74
N TYR A 264 27.69 11.27 -15.53
CA TYR A 264 26.90 10.07 -15.79
C TYR A 264 26.75 9.92 -17.30
N GLY A 265 26.83 8.69 -17.79
CA GLY A 265 26.45 8.40 -19.16
C GLY A 265 24.95 8.21 -19.27
N GLU A 266 24.40 8.31 -20.48
CA GLU A 266 22.96 8.09 -20.80
C GLU A 266 22.42 6.79 -20.16
N ARG A 267 23.23 5.72 -20.14
CA ARG A 267 22.88 4.44 -19.50
C ARG A 267 22.65 4.55 -17.99
N ASP A 268 23.45 5.34 -17.28
CA ASP A 268 23.32 5.50 -15.84
C ASP A 268 22.07 6.29 -15.49
N ASP A 269 21.78 7.35 -16.24
CA ASP A 269 20.58 8.17 -16.05
C ASP A 269 19.31 7.35 -16.34
N TYR A 270 19.32 6.51 -17.37
CA TYR A 270 18.23 5.55 -17.64
C TYR A 270 18.01 4.57 -16.48
N ILE A 271 19.09 3.98 -15.95
CA ILE A 271 19.00 3.04 -14.82
C ILE A 271 18.47 3.76 -13.57
N PHE A 272 18.94 4.97 -13.29
CA PHE A 272 18.47 5.77 -12.16
C PHE A 272 17.01 6.19 -12.32
N GLY A 273 16.57 6.61 -13.51
CA GLY A 273 15.17 6.89 -13.80
C GLY A 273 14.28 5.65 -13.63
N SER A 274 14.77 4.48 -14.03
CA SER A 274 14.06 3.21 -13.84
C SER A 274 13.96 2.82 -12.36
N ILE A 275 15.03 2.98 -11.58
CA ILE A 275 14.99 2.75 -10.13
C ILE A 275 14.05 3.76 -9.46
N PHE A 276 14.18 5.04 -9.80
CA PHE A 276 13.37 6.11 -9.25
C PHE A 276 11.88 5.89 -9.48
N SER A 277 11.47 5.61 -10.72
CA SER A 277 10.07 5.37 -11.07
C SER A 277 9.47 4.18 -10.31
N MET A 278 10.26 3.13 -10.06
CA MET A 278 9.81 1.99 -9.25
C MET A 278 9.74 2.29 -7.76
N VAL A 279 10.66 3.10 -7.21
CA VAL A 279 10.54 3.59 -5.83
C VAL A 279 9.30 4.46 -5.69
N LEU A 280 9.07 5.38 -6.63
CA LEU A 280 7.88 6.23 -6.66
C LEU A 280 6.59 5.42 -6.77
N PHE A 281 6.58 4.36 -7.59
CA PHE A 281 5.42 3.49 -7.69
C PHE A 281 5.09 2.78 -6.36
N LEU A 282 6.11 2.33 -5.61
CA LEU A 282 5.88 1.78 -4.25
C LEU A 282 5.44 2.85 -3.26
N GLU A 283 6.07 4.02 -3.32
CA GLU A 283 5.72 5.18 -2.49
C GLU A 283 4.25 5.54 -2.70
N ALA A 284 3.83 5.68 -3.96
CA ALA A 284 2.47 5.96 -4.35
C ALA A 284 1.49 4.88 -3.86
N ALA A 285 1.84 3.61 -4.07
CA ALA A 285 0.97 2.50 -3.69
C ALA A 285 0.74 2.40 -2.18
N PHE A 286 1.78 2.62 -1.37
CA PHE A 286 1.72 2.38 0.08
C PHE A 286 1.59 3.64 0.94
N CYS A 287 2.11 4.77 0.46
CA CYS A 287 2.30 6.00 1.24
C CYS A 287 1.54 7.21 0.65
N SER A 288 0.88 7.10 -0.50
CA SER A 288 -0.02 8.17 -0.96
C SER A 288 -1.35 8.12 -0.20
N PRO A 289 -1.79 9.23 0.43
CA PRO A 289 -3.11 9.32 1.07
C PRO A 289 -4.17 9.59 -0.01
N CYS A 290 -4.44 8.59 -0.84
CA CYS A 290 -5.40 8.66 -1.95
C CYS A 290 -6.55 7.65 -1.82
N PHE A 291 -6.69 7.05 -0.62
CA PHE A 291 -7.73 6.07 -0.31
C PHE A 291 -8.80 6.72 0.56
N SER A 292 -9.87 7.18 -0.09
CA SER A 292 -11.01 7.84 0.54
C SER A 292 -11.86 6.86 1.38
N VAL A 293 -11.77 5.56 1.06
CA VAL A 293 -12.47 4.48 1.76
C VAL A 293 -11.55 3.33 2.11
N MET A 294 -11.88 2.65 3.19
CA MET A 294 -11.27 1.36 3.53
C MET A 294 -11.61 0.34 2.45
N LEU A 295 -10.57 -0.18 1.81
CA LEU A 295 -10.68 -1.26 0.82
C LEU A 295 -11.15 -2.55 1.49
N GLU A 296 -11.97 -3.33 0.77
CA GLU A 296 -12.33 -4.67 1.24
C GLU A 296 -11.14 -5.62 1.04
N LYS A 297 -11.21 -6.79 1.68
CA LYS A 297 -10.14 -7.80 1.61
C LYS A 297 -9.81 -8.18 0.18
N GLU A 298 -10.82 -8.43 -0.64
CA GLU A 298 -10.68 -8.83 -2.04
C GLU A 298 -10.00 -7.72 -2.86
N ASP A 299 -10.33 -6.47 -2.57
CA ASP A 299 -9.78 -5.29 -3.23
C ASP A 299 -8.29 -5.13 -2.90
N LEU A 300 -7.92 -5.30 -1.64
CA LEU A 300 -6.52 -5.28 -1.19
C LEU A 300 -5.70 -6.38 -1.84
N MET A 301 -6.24 -7.60 -1.91
CA MET A 301 -5.57 -8.72 -2.56
C MET A 301 -5.38 -8.47 -4.06
N ALA A 302 -6.41 -7.96 -4.75
CA ALA A 302 -6.33 -7.62 -6.17
C ALA A 302 -5.31 -6.51 -6.43
N LEU A 303 -5.19 -5.52 -5.54
CA LEU A 303 -4.15 -4.49 -5.59
C LEU A 303 -2.77 -5.11 -5.40
N GLY A 304 -2.60 -5.99 -4.42
CA GLY A 304 -1.33 -6.70 -4.18
C GLY A 304 -0.87 -7.53 -5.40
N GLU A 305 -1.79 -8.23 -6.06
CA GLU A 305 -1.50 -8.96 -7.31
C GLU A 305 -1.08 -8.01 -8.43
N PHE A 306 -1.84 -6.93 -8.64
CA PHE A 306 -1.53 -5.89 -9.62
C PHE A 306 -0.12 -5.30 -9.42
N LEU A 307 0.24 -4.98 -8.18
CA LEU A 307 1.56 -4.46 -7.84
C LEU A 307 2.66 -5.45 -8.20
N ARG A 308 2.48 -6.74 -7.88
CA ARG A 308 3.46 -7.81 -8.22
C ARG A 308 3.65 -7.95 -9.72
N GLU A 309 2.55 -7.94 -10.49
CA GLU A 309 2.61 -8.09 -11.96
C GLU A 309 3.30 -6.88 -12.61
N SER A 310 2.92 -5.67 -12.20
CA SER A 310 3.50 -4.42 -12.70
C SER A 310 4.99 -4.32 -12.38
N PHE A 311 5.40 -4.75 -11.17
CA PHE A 311 6.82 -4.79 -10.80
C PHE A 311 7.61 -5.80 -11.60
N LYS A 312 7.06 -7.00 -11.79
CA LYS A 312 7.76 -8.10 -12.47
C LYS A 312 8.19 -7.71 -13.88
N GLU A 313 7.33 -7.02 -14.62
CA GLU A 313 7.63 -6.52 -15.95
C GLU A 313 8.78 -5.50 -15.92
N LYS A 314 8.64 -4.46 -15.09
CA LYS A 314 9.64 -3.38 -14.95
C LYS A 314 10.99 -3.88 -14.46
N MET A 315 10.98 -4.82 -13.51
CA MET A 315 12.19 -5.45 -12.98
C MET A 315 12.88 -6.34 -14.01
N SER A 316 12.12 -6.99 -14.89
CA SER A 316 12.69 -7.78 -15.98
C SER A 316 13.41 -6.88 -16.99
N LYS A 317 12.83 -5.72 -17.32
CA LYS A 317 13.46 -4.68 -18.15
C LYS A 317 14.75 -4.18 -17.51
N LEU A 318 14.68 -3.69 -16.26
CA LEU A 318 15.85 -3.20 -15.52
C LEU A 318 16.98 -4.26 -15.43
N SER A 319 16.62 -5.52 -15.22
CA SER A 319 17.59 -6.62 -15.16
C SER A 319 18.36 -6.81 -16.45
N TRP A 320 17.70 -6.61 -17.59
CA TRP A 320 18.32 -6.70 -18.90
C TRP A 320 19.36 -5.59 -19.08
N ASP A 321 19.02 -4.37 -18.68
CA ASP A 321 19.87 -3.18 -18.84
C ASP A 321 21.06 -3.18 -17.88
N MET A 322 20.94 -3.88 -16.74
CA MET A 322 22.02 -4.07 -15.76
C MET A 322 22.97 -5.24 -16.05
N LYS A 323 22.86 -5.89 -17.22
CA LYS A 323 23.76 -7.00 -17.56
C LYS A 323 25.23 -6.53 -17.54
N PRO A 324 26.10 -7.20 -16.76
CA PRO A 324 27.52 -6.88 -16.78
C PRO A 324 28.10 -7.22 -18.15
N GLU A 325 28.92 -6.32 -18.68
CA GLU A 325 29.83 -6.68 -19.77
C GLU A 325 30.76 -7.77 -19.25
N SER A 326 30.75 -8.92 -19.92
CA SER A 326 31.28 -10.19 -19.43
C SER A 326 32.79 -10.13 -19.14
N SER A 327 33.19 -9.74 -17.93
CA SER A 327 34.54 -9.92 -17.42
C SER A 327 34.56 -11.10 -16.44
N LYS A 328 35.34 -12.15 -16.78
CA LYS A 328 35.34 -13.43 -16.07
C LYS A 328 36.13 -13.42 -14.75
N ASP A 329 36.83 -12.34 -14.42
CA ASP A 329 37.91 -12.35 -13.43
C ASP A 329 37.58 -11.71 -12.05
N GLN A 330 36.34 -11.28 -11.79
CA GLN A 330 35.99 -10.58 -10.53
C GLN A 330 34.92 -11.26 -9.67
N ASN A 331 34.91 -12.59 -9.62
CA ASN A 331 33.74 -13.29 -9.10
C ASN A 331 33.72 -13.47 -7.56
N ALA A 332 34.86 -13.69 -6.89
CA ALA A 332 34.85 -14.07 -5.46
C ALA A 332 34.48 -12.91 -4.51
N GLU A 333 35.25 -11.82 -4.50
CA GLU A 333 35.00 -10.65 -3.63
C GLU A 333 33.61 -10.03 -3.88
N ARG A 334 33.20 -9.98 -5.15
CA ARG A 334 31.87 -9.49 -5.53
C ARG A 334 30.75 -10.39 -4.98
N ASN A 335 30.95 -11.70 -4.95
CA ASN A 335 29.97 -12.63 -4.38
C ASN A 335 29.89 -12.50 -2.85
N GLU A 336 31.02 -12.32 -2.16
CA GLU A 336 31.03 -12.05 -0.71
C GLU A 336 30.29 -10.76 -0.37
N LEU A 337 30.55 -9.67 -1.11
CA LEU A 337 29.81 -8.41 -0.96
C LEU A 337 28.32 -8.59 -1.25
N LYS A 338 27.97 -9.35 -2.28
CA LYS A 338 26.57 -9.64 -2.62
C LYS A 338 25.85 -10.36 -1.48
N GLU A 339 26.44 -11.39 -0.89
CA GLU A 339 25.86 -12.13 0.24
C GLU A 339 25.71 -11.22 1.47
N MET A 340 26.73 -10.41 1.77
CA MET A 340 26.68 -9.42 2.84
C MET A 340 25.53 -8.42 2.62
N PHE A 341 25.38 -7.87 1.41
CA PHE A 341 24.29 -6.95 1.09
C PHE A 341 22.92 -7.63 1.12
N ASP A 342 22.79 -8.88 0.68
CA ASP A 342 21.53 -9.63 0.75
C ASP A 342 21.06 -9.82 2.20
N LEU A 343 21.98 -10.05 3.14
CA LEU A 343 21.66 -10.12 4.57
C LEU A 343 21.20 -8.75 5.10
N MET A 344 21.90 -7.67 4.74
CA MET A 344 21.54 -6.31 5.16
C MET A 344 20.18 -5.87 4.58
N ILE A 345 19.90 -6.19 3.31
CA ILE A 345 18.60 -5.92 2.68
C ILE A 345 17.49 -6.63 3.47
N LYS A 346 17.66 -7.91 3.79
CA LYS A 346 16.69 -8.65 4.61
C LYS A 346 16.49 -8.01 5.97
N GLU A 347 17.57 -7.59 6.64
CA GLU A 347 17.46 -6.93 7.94
C GLU A 347 16.67 -5.60 7.85
N ILE A 348 16.97 -4.78 6.84
CA ILE A 348 16.31 -3.49 6.64
C ILE A 348 14.81 -3.70 6.39
N TRP A 349 14.44 -4.60 5.49
CA TRP A 349 13.04 -4.82 5.12
C TRP A 349 12.26 -5.67 6.13
N ASN A 350 12.90 -6.53 6.92
CA ASN A 350 12.20 -7.24 8.00
C ASN A 350 11.74 -6.29 9.12
N LYS A 351 12.36 -5.11 9.23
CA LYS A 351 11.94 -4.04 10.14
C LYS A 351 10.82 -3.17 9.56
N PHE A 352 10.17 -3.57 8.46
CA PHE A 352 9.13 -2.76 7.81
C PHE A 352 8.03 -2.28 8.78
N ASP A 353 7.72 -3.01 9.85
CA ASP A 353 6.66 -2.59 10.81
C ASP A 353 7.19 -1.74 11.97
N SER A 354 8.51 -1.65 12.12
CA SER A 354 9.14 -0.92 13.21
C SER A 354 9.09 0.57 12.88
N LEU A 355 8.26 1.32 13.62
CA LEU A 355 8.20 2.78 13.53
C LEU A 355 9.60 3.38 13.70
N PRO A 356 9.98 4.39 12.90
CA PRO A 356 11.15 5.20 13.19
C PRO A 356 10.94 5.86 14.56
N GLY A 357 11.75 5.47 15.57
CA GLY A 357 11.73 6.07 16.91
C GLY A 357 11.32 5.16 18.08
N ALA A 358 11.00 3.88 17.86
CA ALA A 358 10.74 2.96 18.99
C ALA A 358 12.00 2.52 19.78
N ASP A 359 13.20 2.79 19.23
CA ASP A 359 14.49 2.38 19.77
C ASP A 359 15.42 3.57 20.13
N GLN A 360 14.91 4.79 20.30
CA GLN A 360 15.71 5.96 20.73
C GLN A 360 15.39 6.41 22.15
#